data_AF-A0A6M1NDF8-F1
#
_entry.id   AF-A0A6M1NDF8-F1
#
_cell.length_a   1.000
_cell.length_b   1.000
_cell.length_c   1.000
_cell.angle_alpha   90.00
_cell.angle_beta   90.00
_cell.angle_gamma   90.00
#
_symmetry.space_group_name_H-M   'P 1'
#
loop_
_entity.id
_entity.type
_entity.pdbx_description
1 polymer ?
#
loop_
_entity_poly.entity_id
_entity_poly.type
_entity_poly.pdbx_seq_one_letter_code
_entity_poly.pdbx_strand_id
1 'polypeptide(L)'
;MTFIASVAAKRGVAVIADSLVTSQQGVLSFNNYLNYIQRKAEETGDENVQINAHDLISLFRQEPSFTKDFEDKLLKINNYSCLTTCGSAYINSKSISTITEEFVYENNVRLNNQNDYISPDEIIEMVKSHFNNEISSHLQTGADLGNFVLILTHYDIVNKETTFKKIFTKYLPASDTEIGADYFSDFVSYGSVICDGQNKISDSILFGFSNDMYFKFADIVRIALDKLNINEDLLTTDILMDISSDQRFLDLAFSDMQIYNLNDLSLQQAIDLASLLMRIEVDFQKYTKNIPTVGGLIKLAVIDDEGFRFISGNELEVPRHLKR
;
A
#
# COMPACT_ATOMS: atom_id res chain seq x y z
N MET A 1 -9.17 -0.37 -5.33
CA MET A 1 -7.73 -0.53 -5.64
C MET A 1 -7.13 0.85 -5.83
N THR A 2 -5.82 0.95 -5.88
CA THR A 2 -5.04 2.19 -6.00
C THR A 2 -3.64 1.74 -6.38
N PHE A 3 -2.90 2.57 -7.11
CA PHE A 3 -1.49 2.35 -7.38
C PHE A 3 -0.68 3.59 -7.03
N ILE A 4 0.39 3.38 -6.28
CA ILE A 4 1.38 4.38 -5.93
C ILE A 4 2.77 3.82 -6.18
N ALA A 5 3.69 4.65 -6.66
CA ALA A 5 5.09 4.28 -6.80
C ALA A 5 6.02 5.47 -6.63
N SER A 6 7.19 5.20 -6.05
CA SER A 6 8.33 6.11 -6.02
C SER A 6 9.56 5.41 -6.60
N VAL A 7 10.26 6.08 -7.52
CA VAL A 7 11.42 5.57 -8.25
C VAL A 7 12.59 6.52 -8.02
N ALA A 8 13.59 6.06 -7.27
CA ALA A 8 14.82 6.79 -7.00
C ALA A 8 15.68 6.91 -8.26
N ALA A 9 16.34 8.06 -8.39
CA ALA A 9 17.32 8.38 -9.39
C ALA A 9 18.61 8.87 -8.71
N LYS A 10 19.71 8.99 -9.46
CA LYS A 10 20.99 9.53 -8.96
C LYS A 10 20.89 10.91 -8.32
N ARG A 11 19.93 11.72 -8.77
CA ARG A 11 19.76 13.12 -8.39
C ARG A 11 18.29 13.47 -8.28
N GLY A 12 17.56 12.68 -7.50
CA GLY A 12 16.16 12.93 -7.21
C GLY A 12 15.34 11.64 -7.22
N VAL A 13 14.02 11.81 -7.26
CA VAL A 13 13.05 10.73 -7.23
C VAL A 13 11.81 11.15 -8.01
N ALA A 14 11.24 10.22 -8.77
CA ALA A 14 9.93 10.38 -9.39
C ALA A 14 8.86 9.68 -8.54
N VAL A 15 7.72 10.32 -8.34
CA VAL A 15 6.62 9.82 -7.51
C VAL A 15 5.32 9.92 -8.28
N ILE A 16 4.56 8.83 -8.34
CA ILE A 16 3.33 8.75 -9.12
C ILE A 16 2.19 8.15 -8.28
N ALA A 17 0.99 8.70 -8.45
CA ALA A 17 -0.23 8.19 -7.83
C ALA A 17 -1.45 8.42 -8.73
N ASP A 18 -2.42 7.51 -8.65
CA ASP A 18 -3.73 7.66 -9.28
C ASP A 18 -4.73 8.32 -8.32
N SER A 19 -5.77 8.98 -8.83
CA SER A 19 -6.77 9.67 -7.99
C SER A 19 -8.09 8.92 -7.82
N LEU A 20 -8.20 7.71 -8.37
CA LEU A 20 -9.45 6.96 -8.40
C LEU A 20 -9.71 6.27 -7.05
N VAL A 21 -10.87 6.51 -6.45
CA VAL A 21 -11.35 5.76 -5.28
C VAL A 21 -12.52 4.91 -5.69
N THR A 22 -12.50 3.65 -5.27
CA THR A 22 -13.61 2.73 -5.50
C THR A 22 -14.30 2.44 -4.19
N SER A 23 -15.57 2.82 -4.08
CA SER A 23 -16.40 2.46 -2.94
C SER A 23 -16.86 1.01 -3.06
N GLN A 24 -16.92 0.33 -1.92
CA GLN A 24 -17.43 -1.03 -1.82
C GLN A 24 -18.84 -1.03 -1.24
N GLN A 25 -19.67 -2.00 -1.65
CA GLN A 25 -20.95 -2.28 -1.04
C GLN A 25 -21.04 -3.76 -0.70
N GLY A 26 -21.75 -4.07 0.38
CA GLY A 26 -22.05 -5.45 0.77
C GLY A 26 -22.98 -6.09 -0.25
N VAL A 27 -22.48 -7.10 -0.95
CA VAL A 27 -23.23 -7.92 -1.90
C VAL A 27 -23.32 -9.34 -1.36
N LEU A 28 -24.54 -9.87 -1.31
CA LEU A 28 -24.79 -11.27 -1.04
C LEU A 28 -25.09 -11.98 -2.36
N SER A 29 -24.19 -12.86 -2.81
CA SER A 29 -24.46 -13.66 -4.00
C SER A 29 -25.46 -14.76 -3.67
N PHE A 30 -26.40 -15.01 -4.58
CA PHE A 30 -27.41 -16.06 -4.43
C PHE A 30 -26.79 -17.43 -4.17
N ASN A 31 -25.70 -17.77 -4.88
CA ASN A 31 -24.99 -19.03 -4.70
C ASN A 31 -24.32 -19.13 -3.33
N ASN A 32 -23.70 -18.05 -2.82
CA ASN A 32 -23.10 -18.08 -1.47
C ASN A 32 -24.18 -18.27 -0.40
N TYR A 33 -25.33 -17.60 -0.57
CA TYR A 33 -26.47 -17.75 0.30
C TYR A 33 -27.02 -19.19 0.27
N LEU A 34 -27.25 -19.75 -0.93
CA LEU A 34 -27.72 -21.13 -1.10
C LEU A 34 -26.75 -22.14 -0.50
N ASN A 35 -25.46 -22.02 -0.78
CA ASN A 35 -24.43 -22.91 -0.24
C ASN A 35 -24.38 -22.84 1.30
N TYR A 36 -24.57 -21.65 1.87
CA TYR A 36 -24.67 -21.49 3.32
C TYR A 36 -25.89 -22.22 3.89
N ILE A 37 -27.06 -22.05 3.28
CA ILE A 37 -28.30 -22.73 3.72
C ILE A 37 -28.18 -24.26 3.59
N GLN A 38 -27.65 -24.75 2.46
CA GLN A 38 -27.43 -26.18 2.22
C GLN A 38 -26.49 -26.78 3.26
N ARG A 39 -25.34 -26.14 3.50
CA ARG A 39 -24.38 -26.60 4.52
C ARG A 39 -25.01 -26.62 5.91
N LYS A 40 -25.79 -25.60 6.27
CA LYS A 40 -26.47 -25.57 7.56
C LYS A 40 -27.53 -26.68 7.70
N ALA A 41 -28.28 -26.97 6.63
CA ALA A 41 -29.22 -28.09 6.61
C ALA A 41 -28.52 -29.45 6.76
N GLU A 42 -27.36 -29.63 6.12
CA GLU A 42 -26.54 -30.83 6.27
C GLU A 42 -25.96 -30.98 7.68
N GLU A 43 -25.51 -29.87 8.30
CA GLU A 43 -24.99 -29.83 9.67
C GLU A 43 -26.06 -30.18 10.71
N THR A 44 -27.29 -29.73 10.53
CA THR A 44 -28.38 -29.96 11.51
C THR A 44 -29.17 -31.24 11.25
N GLY A 45 -29.15 -31.77 10.02
CA GLY A 45 -29.98 -32.91 9.61
C GLY A 45 -31.49 -32.64 9.67
N ASP A 46 -31.89 -31.36 9.72
CA ASP A 46 -33.26 -30.88 9.87
C ASP A 46 -33.60 -29.94 8.70
N GLU A 47 -34.81 -30.04 8.17
CA GLU A 47 -35.34 -29.14 7.14
C GLU A 47 -35.55 -27.72 7.69
N ASN A 48 -35.70 -27.57 9.01
CA ASN A 48 -35.79 -26.28 9.68
C ASN A 48 -34.41 -25.73 10.07
N VAL A 49 -33.77 -25.05 9.12
CA VAL A 49 -32.48 -24.39 9.36
C VAL A 49 -32.65 -23.12 10.18
N GLN A 50 -32.09 -23.09 11.38
CA GLN A 50 -32.01 -21.88 12.19
C GLN A 50 -30.84 -21.00 11.72
N ILE A 51 -31.14 -19.78 11.27
CA ILE A 51 -30.13 -18.85 10.75
C ILE A 51 -29.78 -17.82 11.83
N ASN A 52 -28.50 -17.73 12.20
CA ASN A 52 -28.00 -16.65 13.02
C ASN A 52 -27.80 -15.38 12.16
N ALA A 53 -28.31 -14.24 12.63
CA ALA A 53 -28.14 -12.95 11.95
C ALA A 53 -26.66 -12.57 11.78
N HIS A 54 -25.81 -12.91 12.75
CA HIS A 54 -24.37 -12.67 12.68
C HIS A 54 -23.73 -13.47 11.53
N ASP A 55 -24.11 -14.74 11.39
CA ASP A 55 -23.63 -15.59 10.30
C ASP A 55 -24.08 -15.05 8.96
N LEU A 56 -25.34 -14.58 8.87
CA LEU A 56 -25.90 -14.00 7.65
C LEU A 56 -25.19 -12.71 7.23
N ILE A 57 -24.84 -11.83 8.17
CA ILE A 57 -24.08 -10.61 7.91
C ILE A 57 -22.68 -10.96 7.36
N SER A 58 -22.04 -12.01 7.88
CA SER A 58 -20.73 -12.46 7.39
C SER A 58 -20.73 -12.96 5.94
N LEU A 59 -21.91 -13.29 5.38
CA LEU A 59 -22.03 -13.73 3.99
C LEU A 59 -21.94 -12.58 2.98
N PHE A 60 -22.17 -11.34 3.43
CA PHE A 60 -22.07 -10.17 2.58
C PHE A 60 -20.60 -9.90 2.28
N ARG A 61 -20.21 -10.11 1.02
CA ARG A 61 -18.89 -9.74 0.54
C ARG A 61 -18.91 -8.28 0.13
N GLN A 62 -17.85 -7.55 0.47
CA GLN A 62 -17.67 -6.20 -0.04
C GLN A 62 -17.22 -6.28 -1.50
N GLU A 63 -18.08 -5.83 -2.42
CA GLU A 63 -17.75 -5.74 -3.85
C GLU A 63 -17.65 -4.27 -4.29
N PRO A 64 -16.72 -3.93 -5.21
CA PRO A 64 -16.69 -2.62 -5.86
C PRO A 64 -18.06 -2.25 -6.44
N SER A 65 -18.57 -1.05 -6.12
CA SER A 65 -19.89 -0.60 -6.57
C SER A 65 -19.83 0.64 -7.47
N PHE A 66 -19.08 1.67 -7.07
CA PHE A 66 -18.89 2.88 -7.87
C PHE A 66 -17.53 3.51 -7.61
N THR A 67 -17.12 4.38 -8.53
CA THR A 67 -15.86 5.11 -8.45
C THR A 67 -16.09 6.60 -8.26
N LYS A 68 -15.23 7.23 -7.47
CA LYS A 68 -15.10 8.67 -7.31
C LYS A 68 -13.69 9.07 -7.75
N ASP A 69 -13.61 10.06 -8.63
CA ASP A 69 -12.32 10.66 -9.01
C ASP A 69 -11.89 11.73 -8.00
N PHE A 70 -10.61 12.11 -8.05
CA PHE A 70 -10.02 13.26 -7.35
C PHE A 70 -9.77 13.07 -5.86
N GLU A 71 -9.48 11.84 -5.43
CA GLU A 71 -8.84 11.66 -4.14
C GLU A 71 -7.33 11.90 -4.27
N ASP A 72 -6.80 12.77 -3.43
CA ASP A 72 -5.39 13.11 -3.46
C ASP A 72 -4.56 12.08 -2.70
N LYS A 73 -3.79 11.31 -3.47
CA LYS A 73 -2.96 10.21 -2.95
C LYS A 73 -1.47 10.49 -3.00
N LEU A 74 -1.08 11.70 -3.41
CA LEU A 74 0.29 12.18 -3.46
C LEU A 74 0.28 13.60 -2.90
N LEU A 75 0.79 13.76 -1.69
CA LEU A 75 0.77 15.01 -0.93
C LEU A 75 2.18 15.48 -0.62
N LYS A 76 2.45 16.76 -0.82
CA LYS A 76 3.72 17.39 -0.43
C LYS A 76 3.75 17.54 1.10
N ILE A 77 4.83 17.07 1.74
CA ILE A 77 5.07 17.29 3.18
C ILE A 77 5.94 18.53 3.40
N ASN A 78 7.05 18.62 2.68
CA ASN A 78 7.92 19.80 2.64
C ASN A 78 8.62 19.89 1.28
N ASN A 79 9.62 20.75 1.13
CA ASN A 79 10.33 20.91 -0.14
C ASN A 79 11.08 19.66 -0.60
N TYR A 80 11.38 18.70 0.28
CA TYR A 80 12.18 17.52 -0.09
C TYR A 80 11.53 16.20 0.31
N SER A 81 10.24 16.24 0.70
CA SER A 81 9.52 15.06 1.15
C SER A 81 8.07 15.10 0.68
N CYS A 82 7.55 13.94 0.31
CA CYS A 82 6.13 13.76 0.03
C CYS A 82 5.62 12.46 0.64
N LEU A 83 4.31 12.37 0.81
CA LEU A 83 3.61 11.20 1.28
C LEU A 83 2.67 10.70 0.20
N THR A 84 2.72 9.40 -0.09
CA THR A 84 1.73 8.74 -0.94
C THR A 84 0.90 7.74 -0.15
N THR A 85 -0.38 7.59 -0.50
CA THR A 85 -1.31 6.71 0.20
C THR A 85 -2.00 5.71 -0.74
N CYS A 86 -2.19 4.48 -0.28
CA CYS A 86 -3.06 3.49 -0.93
C CYS A 86 -3.83 2.64 0.09
N GLY A 87 -4.83 1.90 -0.39
CA GLY A 87 -5.71 1.09 0.47
C GLY A 87 -7.02 1.83 0.75
N SER A 88 -7.47 1.82 2.00
CA SER A 88 -8.61 2.63 2.43
C SER A 88 -8.34 4.10 2.20
N ALA A 89 -9.27 4.80 1.53
CA ALA A 89 -9.14 6.25 1.31
C ALA A 89 -9.61 7.08 2.53
N TYR A 90 -10.32 6.45 3.45
CA TYR A 90 -10.98 7.11 4.57
C TYR A 90 -10.70 6.39 5.89
N ILE A 91 -10.60 7.17 6.95
CA ILE A 91 -10.78 6.75 8.33
C ILE A 91 -12.13 7.35 8.74
N ASN A 92 -13.18 6.53 8.79
CA ASN A 92 -14.57 6.98 8.91
C ASN A 92 -15.05 7.86 7.73
N SER A 93 -15.51 9.07 8.04
CA SER A 93 -15.92 10.12 7.12
C SER A 93 -14.78 11.06 6.71
N LYS A 94 -13.58 10.92 7.29
CA LYS A 94 -12.43 11.79 7.01
C LYS A 94 -11.47 11.09 6.07
N SER A 95 -11.10 11.76 4.98
CA SER A 95 -10.15 11.20 4.03
C SER A 95 -8.73 11.24 4.58
N ILE A 96 -7.91 10.27 4.18
CA ILE A 96 -6.48 10.26 4.51
C ILE A 96 -5.77 11.50 3.94
N SER A 97 -6.21 11.98 2.78
CA SER A 97 -5.72 13.23 2.19
C SER A 97 -5.91 14.41 3.14
N THR A 98 -7.11 14.61 3.68
CA THR A 98 -7.42 15.68 4.63
C THR A 98 -6.64 15.54 5.93
N ILE A 99 -6.51 14.32 6.48
CA ILE A 99 -5.68 14.07 7.67
C ILE A 99 -4.21 14.48 7.40
N THR A 100 -3.70 14.15 6.22
CA THR A 100 -2.32 14.50 5.83
C THR A 100 -2.16 16.02 5.67
N GLU A 101 -3.13 16.72 5.09
CA GLU A 101 -3.12 18.17 4.95
C GLU A 101 -3.14 18.88 6.32
N GLU A 102 -3.95 18.39 7.25
CA GLU A 102 -3.99 18.88 8.63
C GLU A 102 -2.65 18.67 9.33
N PHE A 103 -2.05 17.48 9.21
CA PHE A 103 -0.70 17.20 9.70
C PHE A 103 0.32 18.22 9.17
N VAL A 104 0.34 18.47 7.86
CA VAL A 104 1.27 19.42 7.24
C VAL A 104 1.02 20.83 7.75
N TYR A 105 -0.24 21.22 7.89
CA TYR A 105 -0.64 22.54 8.39
C TYR A 105 -0.18 22.75 9.85
N GLU A 106 -0.45 21.81 10.74
CA GLU A 106 -0.09 21.87 12.16
C GLU A 106 1.42 21.89 12.38
N ASN A 107 2.18 21.19 11.52
CA ASN A 107 3.62 21.03 11.65
C ASN A 107 4.42 21.93 10.69
N ASN A 108 3.76 22.85 9.97
CA ASN A 108 4.35 23.65 8.90
C ASN A 108 5.64 24.38 9.33
N VAL A 109 5.67 24.93 10.54
CA VAL A 109 6.84 25.64 11.07
C VAL A 109 8.04 24.71 11.21
N ARG A 110 7.86 23.50 11.76
CA ARG A 110 8.94 22.52 11.92
C ARG A 110 9.36 21.96 10.55
N LEU A 111 8.39 21.58 9.71
CA LEU A 111 8.63 20.92 8.42
C LEU A 111 9.35 21.80 7.41
N ASN A 112 9.18 23.13 7.47
CA ASN A 112 9.73 24.08 6.52
C ASN A 112 10.78 25.03 7.14
N ASN A 113 11.28 24.73 8.34
CA ASN A 113 12.35 25.51 8.95
C ASN A 113 13.67 25.31 8.18
N GLN A 114 14.11 26.32 7.44
CA GLN A 114 15.35 26.24 6.64
C GLN A 114 16.62 26.08 7.48
N ASN A 115 16.57 26.41 8.77
CA ASN A 115 17.73 26.36 9.66
C ASN A 115 17.87 25.01 10.39
N ASP A 116 16.90 24.12 10.25
CA ASP A 116 16.81 22.91 11.06
C ASP A 116 16.48 21.71 10.16
N TYR A 117 17.48 20.87 9.93
CA TYR A 117 17.29 19.64 9.16
C TYR A 117 16.32 18.72 9.90
N ILE A 118 15.33 18.22 9.19
CA ILE A 118 14.42 17.19 9.70
C ILE A 118 14.69 15.89 8.95
N SER A 119 15.05 14.85 9.69
CA SER A 119 15.36 13.55 9.11
C SER A 119 14.08 12.86 8.64
N PRO A 120 14.16 11.96 7.63
CA PRO A 120 13.01 11.15 7.24
C PRO A 120 12.44 10.30 8.38
N ASP A 121 13.29 9.88 9.33
CA ASP A 121 12.86 9.17 10.55
C ASP A 121 12.03 10.06 11.48
N GLU A 122 12.43 11.31 11.66
CA GLU A 122 11.63 12.25 12.45
C GLU A 122 10.29 12.56 11.78
N ILE A 123 10.28 12.76 10.46
CA ILE A 123 9.03 12.99 9.71
C ILE A 123 8.07 11.81 9.86
N ILE A 124 8.55 10.57 9.68
CA ILE A 124 7.66 9.41 9.73
C ILE A 124 7.09 9.19 11.14
N GLU A 125 7.87 9.43 12.19
CA GLU A 125 7.38 9.35 13.57
C GLU A 125 6.35 10.43 13.89
N MET A 126 6.54 11.65 13.38
CA MET A 126 5.52 12.71 13.49
C MET A 126 4.22 12.32 12.74
N VAL A 127 4.33 11.73 11.56
CA VAL A 127 3.18 11.20 10.79
C VAL A 127 2.49 10.09 11.57
N LYS A 128 3.22 9.08 12.06
CA LYS A 128 2.66 7.98 12.88
C LYS A 128 1.92 8.53 14.08
N SER A 129 2.53 9.45 14.83
CA SER A 129 1.91 10.06 16.01
C SER A 129 0.60 10.78 15.67
N HIS A 130 0.57 11.54 14.58
CA HIS A 130 -0.64 12.26 14.17
C HIS A 130 -1.75 11.29 13.75
N PHE A 131 -1.43 10.29 12.92
CA PHE A 131 -2.40 9.27 12.50
C PHE A 131 -2.87 8.38 13.65
N ASN A 132 -2.01 8.02 14.60
CA ASN A 132 -2.39 7.22 15.77
C ASN A 132 -3.43 7.95 16.63
N ASN A 133 -3.33 9.29 16.75
CA ASN A 133 -4.35 10.10 17.44
C ASN A 133 -5.70 10.08 16.70
N GLU A 134 -5.67 10.26 15.37
CA GLU A 134 -6.87 10.19 14.54
C GLU A 134 -7.54 8.81 14.61
N ILE A 135 -6.76 7.74 14.47
CA ILE A 135 -7.24 6.34 14.58
C ILE A 135 -7.82 6.07 15.96
N SER A 136 -7.15 6.50 17.03
CA SER A 136 -7.63 6.27 18.40
C SER A 136 -8.94 7.00 18.67
N SER A 137 -9.11 8.21 18.14
CA SER A 137 -10.39 8.94 18.23
C SER A 137 -11.50 8.23 17.46
N HIS A 138 -11.15 7.58 16.35
CA HIS A 138 -12.08 6.84 15.49
C HIS A 138 -12.57 5.55 16.12
N LEU A 139 -11.66 4.72 16.67
CA LEU A 139 -12.01 3.44 17.28
C LEU A 139 -12.97 3.62 18.49
N GLN A 140 -12.93 4.76 19.17
CA GLN A 140 -13.90 5.09 20.24
C GLN A 140 -15.35 5.18 19.73
N THR A 141 -15.55 5.42 18.43
CA THR A 141 -16.89 5.50 17.81
C THR A 141 -17.44 4.15 17.37
N GLY A 142 -16.67 3.06 17.51
CA GLY A 142 -17.10 1.69 17.22
C GLY A 142 -17.14 1.34 15.73
N ALA A 143 -16.25 1.94 14.93
CA ALA A 143 -16.13 1.66 13.51
C ALA A 143 -14.81 0.96 13.18
N ASP A 144 -14.84 0.06 12.19
CA ASP A 144 -13.66 -0.69 11.76
C ASP A 144 -12.59 0.24 11.18
N LEU A 145 -11.32 -0.15 11.35
CA LEU A 145 -10.19 0.45 10.66
C LEU A 145 -9.80 -0.43 9.46
N GLY A 146 -9.96 0.11 8.26
CA GLY A 146 -9.47 -0.55 7.06
C GLY A 146 -7.95 -0.45 6.90
N ASN A 147 -7.37 -1.38 6.13
CA ASN A 147 -5.96 -1.35 5.79
C ASN A 147 -5.64 -0.16 4.88
N PHE A 148 -4.65 0.63 5.24
CA PHE A 148 -4.02 1.58 4.33
C PHE A 148 -2.51 1.60 4.52
N VAL A 149 -1.82 2.07 3.49
CA VAL A 149 -0.36 2.16 3.43
C VAL A 149 -0.02 3.61 3.18
N LEU A 150 1.00 4.09 3.89
CA LEU A 150 1.63 5.38 3.67
C LEU A 150 3.09 5.13 3.28
N ILE A 151 3.54 5.80 2.23
CA ILE A 151 4.94 5.81 1.82
C ILE A 151 5.44 7.25 1.89
N LEU A 152 6.32 7.52 2.84
CA LEU A 152 7.13 8.73 2.86
C LEU A 152 8.30 8.54 1.90
N THR A 153 8.43 9.48 0.98
CA THR A 153 9.58 9.60 0.09
C THR A 153 10.32 10.87 0.42
N HIS A 154 11.62 10.77 0.70
CA HIS A 154 12.48 11.89 1.04
C HIS A 154 13.72 11.91 0.14
N TYR A 155 14.13 13.09 -0.32
CA TYR A 155 15.39 13.27 -1.05
C TYR A 155 16.35 14.14 -0.25
N ASP A 156 17.48 13.55 0.15
CA ASP A 156 18.55 14.24 0.85
C ASP A 156 19.42 14.99 -0.17
N ILE A 157 19.31 16.32 -0.17
CA ILE A 157 20.08 17.19 -1.05
C ILE A 157 21.59 17.17 -0.79
N VAL A 158 22.03 16.80 0.42
CA VAL A 158 23.45 16.78 0.81
C VAL A 158 24.09 15.49 0.29
N ASN A 159 23.48 14.36 0.61
CA ASN A 159 24.00 13.04 0.23
C ASN A 159 23.61 12.62 -1.19
N LYS A 160 22.63 13.31 -1.81
CA LYS A 160 22.03 12.95 -3.11
C LYS A 160 21.37 11.57 -3.07
N GLU A 161 20.79 11.23 -1.94
CA GLU A 161 20.18 9.92 -1.69
C GLU A 161 18.67 10.05 -1.50
N THR A 162 17.94 9.03 -1.95
CA THR A 162 16.50 8.92 -1.72
C THR A 162 16.24 7.91 -0.62
N THR A 163 15.44 8.30 0.36
CA THR A 163 14.99 7.44 1.45
C THR A 163 13.50 7.19 1.32
N PHE A 164 13.10 5.91 1.43
CA PHE A 164 11.71 5.49 1.52
C PHE A 164 11.41 5.01 2.93
N LYS A 165 10.29 5.46 3.51
CA LYS A 165 9.73 4.89 4.74
C LYS A 165 8.30 4.48 4.46
N LYS A 166 8.04 3.18 4.54
CA LYS A 166 6.72 2.59 4.31
C LYS A 166 6.16 2.11 5.63
N ILE A 167 4.96 2.58 5.94
CA ILE A 167 4.18 2.19 7.11
C ILE A 167 2.80 1.73 6.65
N PHE A 168 2.21 0.78 7.35
CA PHE A 168 0.87 0.29 7.02
C PHE A 168 0.08 -0.02 8.28
N THR A 169 -1.23 0.14 8.19
CA THR A 169 -2.16 -0.33 9.22
C THR A 169 -2.62 -1.74 8.93
N LYS A 170 -2.84 -2.51 9.99
CA LYS A 170 -3.58 -3.77 9.93
C LYS A 170 -5.06 -3.50 10.13
N TYR A 171 -5.89 -4.40 9.62
CA TYR A 171 -7.33 -4.31 9.75
C TYR A 171 -7.66 -4.54 11.21
N LEU A 172 -8.36 -3.58 11.82
CA LEU A 172 -8.81 -3.67 13.19
C LEU A 172 -10.33 -3.60 13.20
N PRO A 173 -11.02 -4.68 13.60
CA PRO A 173 -12.47 -4.64 13.75
C PRO A 173 -12.82 -3.74 14.95
N ALA A 174 -13.99 -3.12 14.91
CA ALA A 174 -14.52 -2.24 15.97
C ALA A 174 -14.58 -2.91 17.35
N SER A 175 -14.62 -4.24 17.40
CA SER A 175 -14.61 -5.04 18.62
C SER A 175 -13.23 -5.14 19.28
N ASP A 176 -12.16 -4.80 18.56
CA ASP A 176 -10.79 -4.88 19.03
C ASP A 176 -10.37 -3.52 19.63
N THR A 177 -10.45 -3.42 20.95
CA THR A 177 -10.33 -2.15 21.69
C THR A 177 -8.95 -1.96 22.32
N GLU A 178 -7.87 -2.51 21.75
CA GLU A 178 -6.51 -2.16 22.18
C GLU A 178 -6.17 -0.71 21.79
N ILE A 179 -6.79 0.22 22.50
CA ILE A 179 -6.58 1.66 22.44
C ILE A 179 -5.20 1.93 23.06
N GLY A 180 -4.23 2.31 22.22
CA GLY A 180 -2.88 2.70 22.65
C GLY A 180 -1.73 1.90 22.03
N ALA A 181 -2.00 1.00 21.09
CA ALA A 181 -0.97 0.32 20.31
C ALA A 181 -0.38 1.24 19.21
N ASP A 182 0.89 1.04 18.86
CA ASP A 182 1.40 1.54 17.59
C ASP A 182 0.71 0.76 16.46
N TYR A 183 -0.18 1.43 15.74
CA TYR A 183 -0.99 0.78 14.68
C TYR A 183 -0.20 0.56 13.39
N PHE A 184 1.05 1.03 13.34
CA PHE A 184 1.90 0.94 12.18
C PHE A 184 2.95 -0.17 12.32
N SER A 185 3.27 -0.79 11.19
CA SER A 185 4.43 -1.66 11.06
C SER A 185 5.35 -1.09 9.98
N ASP A 186 6.65 -1.04 10.29
CA ASP A 186 7.66 -0.56 9.35
C ASP A 186 8.01 -1.63 8.30
N PHE A 187 8.24 -1.19 7.07
CA PHE A 187 8.77 -2.04 6.01
C PHE A 187 10.15 -1.54 5.57
N VAL A 188 11.14 -2.43 5.55
CA VAL A 188 12.48 -2.13 5.03
C VAL A 188 12.42 -2.20 3.50
N SER A 189 12.61 -1.05 2.84
CA SER A 189 12.71 -0.99 1.39
C SER A 189 14.08 -1.48 0.93
N TYR A 190 14.09 -2.42 -0.01
CA TYR A 190 15.28 -2.89 -0.69
C TYR A 190 15.23 -2.39 -2.14
N GLY A 191 16.05 -1.40 -2.47
CA GLY A 191 16.29 -0.97 -3.85
C GLY A 191 15.77 0.41 -4.22
N SER A 192 15.87 0.72 -5.52
CA SER A 192 15.58 2.05 -6.08
C SER A 192 14.10 2.30 -6.35
N VAL A 193 13.21 1.34 -6.09
CA VAL A 193 11.77 1.47 -6.33
C VAL A 193 10.99 1.01 -5.12
N ILE A 194 9.99 1.78 -4.72
CA ILE A 194 8.96 1.32 -3.80
C ILE A 194 7.60 1.58 -4.42
N CYS A 195 6.75 0.56 -4.43
CA CYS A 195 5.39 0.69 -4.91
C CYS A 195 4.43 -0.09 -4.01
N ASP A 196 3.16 0.24 -4.15
CA ASP A 196 2.08 -0.51 -3.54
C ASP A 196 0.82 -0.40 -4.41
N GLY A 197 0.00 -1.46 -4.35
CA GLY A 197 -1.25 -1.57 -5.09
C GLY A 197 -1.89 -2.95 -4.92
N GLN A 198 -3.20 -3.03 -5.13
CA GLN A 198 -3.98 -4.23 -4.73
C GLN A 198 -3.75 -5.47 -5.62
N ASN A 199 -3.13 -5.35 -6.80
CA ASN A 199 -2.95 -6.48 -7.72
C ASN A 199 -1.50 -7.00 -7.83
N LYS A 200 -0.53 -6.36 -7.15
CA LYS A 200 0.89 -6.74 -7.14
C LYS A 200 1.51 -7.00 -8.53
N ILE A 201 0.97 -6.38 -9.60
CA ILE A 201 1.48 -6.60 -10.97
C ILE A 201 2.84 -5.94 -11.11
N SER A 202 2.93 -4.68 -10.69
CA SER A 202 4.20 -3.95 -10.64
C SER A 202 5.23 -4.66 -9.76
N ASP A 203 4.81 -5.16 -8.60
CA ASP A 203 5.68 -5.96 -7.72
C ASP A 203 6.17 -7.23 -8.44
N SER A 204 5.29 -7.94 -9.15
CA SER A 204 5.65 -9.15 -9.90
C SER A 204 6.64 -8.86 -11.03
N ILE A 205 6.57 -7.68 -11.66
CA ILE A 205 7.53 -7.26 -12.69
C ILE A 205 8.89 -6.91 -12.07
N LEU A 206 8.88 -6.19 -10.95
CA LEU A 206 10.10 -5.68 -10.31
C LEU A 206 10.86 -6.77 -9.54
N PHE A 207 10.13 -7.60 -8.80
CA PHE A 207 10.67 -8.61 -7.90
C PHE A 207 10.56 -10.04 -8.43
N GLY A 208 9.85 -10.24 -9.54
CA GLY A 208 9.65 -11.57 -10.13
C GLY A 208 8.92 -12.54 -9.20
N PHE A 209 9.05 -13.82 -9.50
CA PHE A 209 8.53 -14.91 -8.66
C PHE A 209 9.35 -15.12 -7.38
N SER A 210 10.56 -14.57 -7.33
CA SER A 210 11.54 -14.90 -6.32
C SER A 210 11.19 -14.34 -4.93
N ASN A 211 10.48 -13.20 -4.89
CA ASN A 211 9.97 -12.63 -3.64
C ASN A 211 8.89 -13.53 -3.02
N ASP A 212 7.94 -14.00 -3.84
CA ASP A 212 6.90 -14.93 -3.38
C ASP A 212 7.51 -16.27 -2.92
N MET A 213 8.56 -16.73 -3.59
CA MET A 213 9.32 -17.92 -3.19
C MET A 213 10.05 -17.73 -1.86
N TYR A 214 10.66 -16.56 -1.64
CA TYR A 214 11.33 -16.25 -0.38
C TYR A 214 10.36 -16.34 0.81
N PHE A 215 9.17 -15.73 0.69
CA PHE A 215 8.16 -15.79 1.75
C PHE A 215 7.54 -17.18 1.95
N LYS A 216 7.46 -17.98 0.89
CA LYS A 216 6.94 -19.36 0.95
C LYS A 216 8.01 -20.40 1.25
N PHE A 217 9.28 -20.00 1.38
CA PHE A 217 10.38 -20.92 1.52
C PHE A 217 10.21 -21.83 2.74
N ALA A 218 9.85 -21.26 3.89
CA ALA A 218 9.59 -22.04 5.11
C ALA A 218 8.51 -23.10 4.90
N ASP A 219 7.43 -22.76 4.20
CA ASP A 219 6.34 -23.71 3.90
C ASP A 219 6.78 -24.79 2.91
N ILE A 220 7.59 -24.44 1.91
CA ILE A 220 8.18 -25.41 0.97
C ILE A 220 9.08 -26.40 1.71
N VAL A 221 9.91 -25.90 2.63
CA VAL A 221 10.80 -26.73 3.45
C VAL A 221 10.00 -27.67 4.35
N ARG A 222 8.92 -27.19 4.98
CA ARG A 222 8.00 -28.03 5.78
C ARG A 222 7.38 -29.14 4.93
N ILE A 223 6.82 -28.81 3.77
CA ILE A 223 6.26 -29.80 2.83
C ILE A 223 7.31 -30.84 2.41
N ALA A 224 8.57 -30.44 2.22
CA ALA A 224 9.64 -31.36 1.88
C ALA A 224 9.99 -32.30 3.04
N LEU A 225 10.07 -31.80 4.28
CA LEU A 225 10.32 -32.64 5.46
C LEU A 225 9.22 -33.64 5.72
N ASP A 226 7.96 -33.20 5.63
CA ASP A 226 6.78 -34.06 5.77
C ASP A 226 6.84 -35.23 4.78
N LYS A 227 7.11 -34.96 3.49
CA LYS A 227 7.27 -36.00 2.46
C LYS A 227 8.44 -36.95 2.69
N LEU A 228 9.49 -36.50 3.39
CA LEU A 228 10.65 -37.31 3.72
C LEU A 228 10.50 -38.05 5.07
N ASN A 229 9.36 -37.91 5.75
CA ASN A 229 9.13 -38.39 7.12
C ASN A 229 10.21 -37.91 8.10
N ILE A 230 10.70 -36.68 7.93
CA ILE A 230 11.62 -36.05 8.86
C ILE A 230 10.80 -35.24 9.86
N ASN A 231 11.12 -35.35 11.15
CA ASN A 231 10.40 -34.61 12.19
C ASN A 231 10.59 -33.09 11.99
N GLU A 232 9.48 -32.36 11.86
CA GLU A 232 9.45 -30.90 11.75
C GLU A 232 9.98 -30.18 12.99
N ASP A 233 9.99 -30.82 14.16
CA ASP A 233 10.56 -30.25 15.39
C ASP A 233 12.07 -29.92 15.25
N LEU A 234 12.73 -30.45 14.22
CA LEU A 234 14.11 -30.14 13.88
C LEU A 234 14.26 -28.81 13.12
N LEU A 235 13.18 -28.24 12.58
CA LEU A 235 13.16 -26.89 11.98
C LEU A 235 12.86 -25.85 13.06
N THR A 236 13.89 -25.49 13.81
CA THR A 236 13.79 -24.30 14.65
C THR A 236 13.72 -23.04 13.78
N THR A 237 13.12 -21.96 14.31
CA THR A 237 13.13 -20.64 13.68
C THR A 237 14.55 -20.20 13.31
N ASP A 238 15.52 -20.53 14.15
CA ASP A 238 16.93 -20.19 13.94
C ASP A 238 17.51 -20.87 12.69
N ILE A 239 17.19 -22.15 12.46
CA ILE A 239 17.65 -22.87 11.26
C ILE A 239 17.02 -22.28 9.99
N LEU A 240 15.73 -21.92 10.05
CA LEU A 240 15.07 -21.26 8.93
C LEU A 240 15.68 -19.88 8.65
N MET A 241 16.04 -19.12 9.69
CA MET A 241 16.74 -17.85 9.56
C MET A 241 18.17 -18.01 9.00
N ASP A 242 18.90 -19.04 9.44
CA ASP A 242 20.24 -19.34 8.93
C ASP A 242 20.21 -19.72 7.44
N ILE A 243 19.21 -20.50 7.01
CA ILE A 243 19.06 -20.86 5.60
C ILE A 243 18.57 -19.67 4.78
N SER A 244 17.62 -18.88 5.29
CA SER A 244 17.11 -17.71 4.55
C SER A 244 18.14 -16.58 4.46
N SER A 245 19.14 -16.57 5.33
CA SER A 245 20.29 -15.66 5.29
C SER A 245 21.52 -16.23 4.57
N ASP A 246 21.49 -17.48 4.10
CA ASP A 246 22.57 -18.07 3.31
C ASP A 246 22.73 -17.32 1.98
N GLN A 247 23.94 -16.85 1.70
CA GLN A 247 24.21 -16.05 0.51
C GLN A 247 23.82 -16.76 -0.80
N ARG A 248 23.93 -18.09 -0.90
CA ARG A 248 23.54 -18.81 -2.12
C ARG A 248 22.04 -18.83 -2.31
N PHE A 249 21.30 -18.94 -1.20
CA PHE A 249 19.85 -18.83 -1.21
C PHE A 249 19.43 -17.40 -1.56
N LEU A 250 20.08 -16.40 -0.97
CA LEU A 250 19.86 -15.01 -1.33
C LEU A 250 20.18 -14.75 -2.81
N ASP A 251 21.32 -15.19 -3.31
CA ASP A 251 21.71 -15.04 -4.71
C ASP A 251 20.67 -15.68 -5.64
N LEU A 252 20.18 -16.89 -5.34
CA LEU A 252 19.13 -17.54 -6.13
C LEU A 252 17.76 -16.83 -6.00
N ALA A 253 17.42 -16.38 -4.79
CA ALA A 253 16.15 -15.71 -4.51
C ALA A 253 16.13 -14.26 -5.02
N PHE A 254 17.28 -13.65 -5.29
CA PHE A 254 17.37 -12.23 -5.62
C PHE A 254 18.03 -11.95 -6.98
N SER A 255 18.67 -12.93 -7.64
CA SER A 255 19.37 -12.74 -8.94
C SER A 255 18.49 -12.23 -10.06
N ASP A 256 17.22 -12.65 -10.08
CA ASP A 256 16.30 -12.35 -11.18
C ASP A 256 15.46 -11.09 -10.92
N MET A 257 15.63 -10.47 -9.75
CA MET A 257 14.89 -9.26 -9.40
C MET A 257 15.39 -8.07 -10.22
N GLN A 258 14.54 -7.59 -11.12
CA GLN A 258 14.85 -6.46 -11.97
C GLN A 258 15.13 -5.19 -11.16
N ILE A 259 14.59 -5.08 -9.94
CA ILE A 259 14.79 -3.93 -9.06
C ILE A 259 16.27 -3.62 -8.79
N TYR A 260 17.14 -4.63 -8.71
CA TYR A 260 18.58 -4.42 -8.48
C TYR A 260 19.33 -3.92 -9.72
N ASN A 261 18.75 -4.09 -10.91
CA ASN A 261 19.27 -3.51 -12.16
C ASN A 261 18.85 -2.05 -12.35
N LEU A 262 17.95 -1.55 -11.49
CA LEU A 262 17.43 -0.17 -11.53
C LEU A 262 18.23 0.78 -10.64
N ASN A 263 19.40 0.36 -10.16
CA ASN A 263 20.34 1.29 -9.57
C ASN A 263 20.74 2.34 -10.63
N ASP A 264 21.07 3.55 -10.18
CA ASP A 264 21.74 4.53 -11.02
C ASP A 264 20.91 5.19 -12.16
N LEU A 265 19.58 5.15 -12.09
CA LEU A 265 18.71 5.84 -13.06
C LEU A 265 18.95 7.35 -13.11
N SER A 266 18.85 7.95 -14.30
CA SER A 266 18.64 9.39 -14.44
C SER A 266 17.22 9.76 -14.01
N LEU A 267 16.99 11.03 -13.67
CA LEU A 267 15.66 11.49 -13.26
C LEU A 267 14.60 11.26 -14.35
N GLN A 268 14.95 11.42 -15.63
CA GLN A 268 14.04 11.11 -16.74
C GLN A 268 13.71 9.62 -16.82
N GLN A 269 14.70 8.73 -16.64
CA GLN A 269 14.44 7.29 -16.61
C GLN A 269 13.54 6.88 -15.43
N ALA A 270 13.70 7.54 -14.28
CA ALA A 270 12.81 7.33 -13.13
C ALA A 270 11.37 7.77 -13.43
N ILE A 271 11.19 8.93 -14.08
CA ILE A 271 9.89 9.42 -14.55
C ILE A 271 9.25 8.43 -15.55
N ASP A 272 10.03 7.97 -16.52
CA ASP A 272 9.56 7.05 -17.56
C ASP A 272 9.15 5.71 -16.96
N LEU A 273 9.94 5.18 -16.02
CA LEU A 273 9.64 3.93 -15.32
C LEU A 273 8.39 4.05 -14.44
N ALA A 274 8.28 5.11 -13.63
CA ALA A 274 7.10 5.34 -12.81
C ALA A 274 5.82 5.40 -13.66
N SER A 275 5.90 6.11 -14.80
CA SER A 275 4.82 6.21 -15.77
C SER A 275 4.48 4.87 -16.44
N LEU A 276 5.49 4.06 -16.75
CA LEU A 276 5.31 2.72 -17.30
C LEU A 276 4.58 1.80 -16.31
N LEU A 277 4.99 1.78 -15.04
CA LEU A 277 4.34 0.95 -14.01
C LEU A 277 2.86 1.34 -13.84
N MET A 278 2.56 2.63 -13.74
CA MET A 278 1.18 3.12 -13.67
C MET A 278 0.36 2.71 -14.90
N ARG A 279 0.93 2.86 -16.10
CA ARG A 279 0.25 2.47 -17.34
C ARG A 279 -0.05 0.98 -17.38
N ILE A 280 0.88 0.13 -16.95
CA ILE A 280 0.69 -1.32 -16.88
C ILE A 280 -0.49 -1.64 -15.96
N GLU A 281 -0.53 -1.06 -14.76
CA GLU A 281 -1.64 -1.27 -13.82
C GLU A 281 -3.00 -0.84 -14.40
N VAL A 282 -3.07 0.34 -15.02
CA VAL A 282 -4.28 0.84 -15.69
C VAL A 282 -4.72 -0.10 -16.82
N ASP A 283 -3.79 -0.52 -17.68
CA ASP A 283 -4.12 -1.35 -18.84
C ASP A 283 -4.52 -2.76 -18.41
N PHE A 284 -3.84 -3.39 -17.45
CA PHE A 284 -4.22 -4.71 -16.94
C PHE A 284 -5.58 -4.72 -16.25
N GLN A 285 -5.96 -3.63 -15.56
CA GLN A 285 -7.27 -3.56 -14.93
C GLN A 285 -8.42 -3.58 -15.92
N LYS A 286 -8.24 -3.03 -17.13
CA LYS A 286 -9.27 -3.09 -18.19
C LYS A 286 -9.62 -4.53 -18.57
N TYR A 287 -8.71 -5.47 -18.39
CA TYR A 287 -8.90 -6.87 -18.74
C TYR A 287 -9.28 -7.76 -17.56
N THR A 288 -8.96 -7.34 -16.33
CA THR A 288 -9.11 -8.18 -15.13
C THR A 288 -10.25 -7.74 -14.21
N LYS A 289 -10.79 -6.53 -14.39
CA LYS A 289 -11.82 -5.95 -13.50
C LYS A 289 -12.97 -5.34 -14.30
N ASN A 290 -14.19 -5.56 -13.82
CA ASN A 290 -15.39 -4.95 -14.39
C ASN A 290 -15.52 -3.46 -14.05
N ILE A 291 -14.97 -3.04 -12.91
CA ILE A 291 -14.91 -1.65 -12.47
C ILE A 291 -13.43 -1.28 -12.35
N PRO A 292 -12.97 -0.22 -13.05
CA PRO A 292 -11.60 0.25 -12.92
C PRO A 292 -11.37 0.76 -11.50
N THR A 293 -10.18 0.52 -11.01
CA THR A 293 -9.80 0.81 -9.63
C THR A 293 -8.42 1.44 -9.53
N VAL A 294 -7.77 1.71 -10.65
CA VAL A 294 -6.59 2.56 -10.81
C VAL A 294 -6.88 3.39 -12.05
N GLY A 295 -6.75 4.71 -11.93
CA GLY A 295 -7.04 5.62 -13.03
C GLY A 295 -7.41 7.02 -12.55
N GLY A 296 -8.34 7.66 -13.25
CA GLY A 296 -8.70 9.05 -12.98
C GLY A 296 -7.57 10.00 -13.37
N LEU A 297 -7.34 11.01 -12.52
CA LEU A 297 -6.24 11.96 -12.69
C LEU A 297 -4.95 11.34 -12.16
N ILE A 298 -3.99 11.11 -13.06
CA ILE A 298 -2.67 10.59 -12.68
C ILE A 298 -1.75 11.75 -12.32
N LYS A 299 -1.36 11.82 -11.05
CA LYS A 299 -0.39 12.80 -10.54
C LYS A 299 1.01 12.23 -10.62
N LEU A 300 1.91 12.97 -11.24
CA LEU A 300 3.34 12.68 -11.30
C LEU A 300 4.09 13.87 -10.75
N ALA A 301 4.97 13.63 -9.79
CA ALA A 301 5.83 14.62 -9.18
C ALA A 301 7.29 14.15 -9.19
N VAL A 302 8.19 15.09 -9.00
CA VAL A 302 9.59 14.82 -8.72
C VAL A 302 10.07 15.59 -7.51
N ILE A 303 11.08 15.05 -6.85
CA ILE A 303 11.87 15.73 -5.83
C ILE A 303 13.32 15.65 -6.25
N ASP A 304 13.99 16.78 -6.39
CA ASP A 304 15.42 16.86 -6.67
C ASP A 304 16.03 18.09 -5.97
N ASP A 305 17.15 18.60 -6.47
CA ASP A 305 17.85 19.76 -5.93
C ASP A 305 17.01 21.06 -5.96
N GLU A 306 15.98 21.14 -6.81
CA GLU A 306 15.02 22.25 -6.87
C GLU A 306 13.81 22.05 -5.93
N GLY A 307 13.75 20.88 -5.29
CA GLY A 307 12.66 20.47 -4.41
C GLY A 307 11.47 19.85 -5.15
N PHE A 308 10.41 19.60 -4.36
CA PHE A 308 9.20 18.96 -4.81
C PHE A 308 8.44 19.83 -5.82
N ARG A 309 8.13 19.24 -6.97
CA ARG A 309 7.25 19.84 -7.98
C ARG A 309 6.43 18.79 -8.71
N PHE A 310 5.20 19.15 -9.08
CA PHE A 310 4.40 18.33 -9.97
C PHE A 310 4.85 18.51 -11.42
N ILE A 311 4.97 17.39 -12.14
CA ILE A 311 5.21 17.36 -13.59
C ILE A 311 3.88 17.27 -14.34
N SER A 312 2.93 16.50 -13.82
CA SER A 312 1.60 16.34 -14.43
C SER A 312 0.51 16.03 -13.40
N GLY A 313 -0.74 16.28 -13.80
CA GLY A 313 -1.93 15.89 -13.05
C GLY A 313 -2.26 16.75 -11.83
N ASN A 314 -1.55 17.85 -11.61
CA ASN A 314 -1.82 18.74 -10.47
C ASN A 314 -2.96 19.73 -10.72
N GLU A 315 -3.34 19.96 -11.98
CA GLU A 315 -4.43 20.84 -12.37
C GLU A 315 -5.49 20.07 -13.16
N LEU A 316 -6.76 20.34 -12.88
CA LEU A 316 -7.87 19.98 -13.75
C LEU A 316 -7.76 20.83 -15.02
N GLU A 317 -7.41 20.24 -16.17
CA GLU A 317 -7.62 20.96 -17.43
C GLU A 317 -9.13 21.23 -17.58
N VAL A 318 -9.54 22.49 -17.39
CA VAL A 318 -10.90 22.93 -17.74
C VAL A 318 -11.13 22.51 -19.19
N PRO A 319 -12.21 21.76 -19.48
CA PRO A 319 -12.44 21.27 -20.83
C PRO A 319 -12.34 22.42 -21.83
N ARG A 320 -11.50 22.27 -22.86
CA ARG A 320 -11.14 23.38 -23.76
C ARG A 320 -12.35 24.06 -24.43
N HIS A 321 -13.50 23.39 -24.46
CA HIS A 321 -14.78 23.90 -24.98
C HIS A 321 -15.57 24.79 -23.99
N LEU A 322 -15.11 24.94 -22.75
CA LEU A 322 -15.71 25.78 -21.70
C LEU A 322 -14.90 27.04 -21.38
N LYS A 323 -13.73 27.24 -22.01
CA LYS A 323 -13.01 28.52 -21.96
C LYS A 323 -13.71 29.49 -22.93
N ARG A 324 -14.51 30.42 -22.38
CA ARG A 324 -15.10 31.54 -23.12
C ARG A 324 -14.11 32.65 -23.37
#